data_AF-A0A7S4NJI0-F1
#
_entry.id   AF-A0A7S4NJI0-F1
#
_cell.length_a   1.000
_cell.length_b   1.000
_cell.length_c   1.000
_cell.angle_alpha   90.00
_cell.angle_beta   90.00
_cell.angle_gamma   90.00
#
_symmetry.space_group_name_H-M   'P 1'
#
loop_
_entity.id
_entity.type
_entity.pdbx_description
1 polymer ?
#
loop_
_entity_poly.entity_id
_entity_poly.type
_entity_poly.pdbx_seq_one_letter_code
_entity_poly.pdbx_strand_id
1 'polypeptide(L)'
;VFLSIMGSLRYRRPYWMLHMKNIKHWRIYTKPEDEGLKRTEMLYQSWLGGIDRPYTRPACSVRTPTWLTRKRFALEPSHLVAETPVEVLFAEFHKKYYGYRSTLRPVIEDLHNILDLVETPLDMSYACRTLSHLHNDFLIPMDAETFRIFAHAAMKVDRKDLLHYALENAEKLGFSQIDSQVREFIEGKSTWYMVENGYLLPHKGNEAENTDEKVRERRKEEDALLRQIDAQGTSDTENK
;
A
#
# COMPACT_ATOMS: atom_id res chain seq x y z
N VAL A 1 25.52 -22.60 37.52
CA VAL A 1 24.31 -21.75 37.50
C VAL A 1 24.74 -20.30 37.29
N PHE A 2 24.82 -19.86 36.03
CA PHE A 2 25.24 -18.49 35.71
C PHE A 2 24.03 -17.56 35.85
N LEU A 3 23.94 -16.89 37.00
CA LEU A 3 23.02 -15.78 37.24
C LEU A 3 23.45 -14.59 36.37
N SER A 4 22.89 -14.51 35.16
CA SER A 4 22.82 -13.24 34.45
C SER A 4 21.88 -12.33 35.24
N ILE A 5 22.45 -11.49 36.11
CA ILE A 5 21.73 -10.33 36.64
C ILE A 5 21.54 -9.39 35.45
N MET A 6 20.51 -9.63 34.64
CA MET A 6 20.03 -8.63 33.68
C MET A 6 19.76 -7.35 34.47
N GLY A 7 20.60 -6.34 34.29
CA GLY A 7 20.59 -5.10 35.06
C GLY A 7 19.23 -4.42 34.98
N SER A 8 18.38 -4.68 35.97
CA SER A 8 17.04 -4.10 36.03
C SER A 8 17.13 -2.68 36.55
N LEU A 9 16.53 -1.74 35.82
CA LEU A 9 16.43 -0.35 36.24
C LEU A 9 15.31 -0.13 37.28
N ARG A 10 14.65 -1.17 37.80
CA ARG A 10 13.48 -1.07 38.69
C ARG A 10 13.67 -0.10 39.86
N TYR A 11 14.85 -0.11 40.49
CA TYR A 11 15.17 0.75 41.64
C TYR A 11 15.94 2.02 41.26
N ARG A 12 16.23 2.24 39.97
CA ARG A 12 16.97 3.40 39.46
C ARG A 12 16.06 4.43 38.79
N ARG A 13 14.82 4.07 38.48
CA ARG A 13 13.81 4.93 37.84
C ARG A 13 12.45 4.71 38.49
N PRO A 14 11.52 5.68 38.36
CA PRO A 14 10.15 5.52 38.84
C PRO A 14 9.47 4.28 38.27
N TYR A 15 8.58 3.67 39.07
CA TYR A 15 7.93 2.40 38.71
C TYR A 15 7.14 2.47 37.41
N TRP A 16 6.50 3.60 37.12
CA TRP A 16 5.75 3.80 35.87
C TRP A 16 6.62 3.75 34.60
N MET A 17 7.94 3.80 34.72
CA MET A 17 8.88 3.60 33.61
C MET A 17 9.28 2.12 33.39
N LEU A 18 8.65 1.17 34.07
CA LEU A 18 8.94 -0.26 33.90
C LEU A 18 8.72 -0.69 32.43
N HIS A 19 9.55 -1.62 31.94
CA HIS A 19 9.55 -2.11 30.55
C HIS A 19 9.68 -1.06 29.45
N MET A 20 9.91 0.22 29.78
CA MET A 20 10.17 1.23 28.76
C MET A 20 11.50 0.96 28.04
N LYS A 21 11.42 0.84 26.72
CA LYS A 21 12.54 0.67 25.78
C LYS A 21 12.63 1.88 24.84
N ASN A 22 13.81 2.11 24.27
CA ASN A 22 14.08 3.12 23.24
C ASN A 22 13.82 4.59 23.66
N ILE A 23 14.17 4.93 24.91
CA ILE A 23 14.12 6.33 25.40
C ILE A 23 15.54 6.78 25.68
N LYS A 24 16.10 7.65 24.84
CA LYS A 24 17.50 8.12 24.94
C LYS A 24 17.77 8.86 26.26
N HIS A 25 16.85 9.71 26.72
CA HIS A 25 17.04 10.56 27.89
C HIS A 25 15.89 10.42 28.92
N TRP A 26 15.70 9.22 29.49
CA TRP A 26 14.63 8.97 30.47
C TRP A 26 14.75 9.80 31.77
N ARG A 27 15.97 10.28 32.10
CA ARG A 27 16.25 11.09 33.29
C ARG A 27 15.48 12.42 33.31
N ILE A 28 15.19 13.01 32.13
CA ILE A 28 14.42 14.26 32.02
C ILE A 28 13.07 14.13 32.74
N TYR A 29 12.45 12.96 32.64
CA TYR A 29 11.10 12.71 33.15
C TYR A 29 11.06 12.23 34.60
N THR A 30 12.20 12.19 35.29
CA THR A 30 12.26 11.78 36.71
C THR A 30 12.09 12.93 37.69
N LYS A 31 12.14 14.18 37.20
CA LYS A 31 12.06 15.40 38.01
C LYS A 31 10.89 16.29 37.55
N PRO A 32 9.62 15.87 37.71
CA PRO A 32 8.47 16.64 37.26
C PRO A 32 8.22 17.93 38.07
N GLU A 33 8.78 18.02 39.27
CA GLU A 33 8.62 19.15 40.20
C GLU A 33 9.58 20.31 39.94
N ASP A 34 10.64 20.09 39.15
CA ASP A 34 11.61 21.12 38.82
C ASP A 34 10.97 22.18 37.88
N GLU A 35 10.81 23.41 38.38
CA GLU A 35 10.16 24.50 37.65
C GLU A 35 10.87 24.83 36.33
N GLY A 36 12.20 24.72 36.28
CA GLY A 36 13.00 24.97 35.08
C GLY A 36 12.72 23.95 33.97
N LEU A 37 12.63 22.67 34.35
CA LEU A 37 12.25 21.59 33.44
C LEU A 37 10.78 21.69 33.02
N LYS A 38 9.89 22.05 33.96
CA LYS A 38 8.46 22.24 33.68
C LYS A 38 8.24 23.36 32.66
N ARG A 39 8.94 24.49 32.80
CA ARG A 39 8.91 25.59 31.82
C ARG A 39 9.43 25.15 30.45
N THR A 40 10.57 24.47 30.42
CA THR A 40 11.15 23.94 29.16
C THR A 40 10.20 22.97 28.46
N GLU A 41 9.51 22.12 29.22
CA GLU A 41 8.52 21.19 28.69
C GLU A 41 7.32 21.92 28.08
N MET A 42 6.80 22.97 28.72
CA MET A 42 5.71 23.79 28.16
C MET A 42 6.12 24.47 26.84
N LEU A 43 7.34 25.01 26.79
CA LEU A 43 7.89 25.63 25.58
C LEU A 43 8.08 24.59 24.47
N TYR A 44 8.55 23.39 24.81
CA TYR A 44 8.69 22.30 23.84
C TYR A 44 7.34 21.85 23.27
N GLN A 45 6.30 21.75 24.11
CA GLN A 45 4.95 21.42 23.62
C GLN A 45 4.36 22.51 22.72
N SER A 46 4.70 23.77 22.99
CA SER A 46 4.31 24.91 22.14
C SER A 46 5.07 24.89 20.80
N TRP A 47 6.37 24.56 20.83
CA TRP A 47 7.21 24.41 19.64
C TRP A 47 6.72 23.30 18.70
N LEU A 48 6.27 22.18 19.26
CA LEU A 48 5.69 21.07 18.49
C LEU A 48 4.30 21.40 17.90
N GLY A 49 3.67 22.50 18.30
CA GLY A 49 2.35 22.89 17.83
C GLY A 49 1.21 21.95 18.24
N GLY A 50 0.01 22.25 17.71
CA GLY A 50 -1.21 21.47 17.92
C GLY A 50 -1.88 21.67 19.28
N ILE A 51 -1.48 22.67 20.07
CA ILE A 51 -2.09 23.00 21.37
C ILE A 51 -2.26 24.51 21.49
N ASP A 52 -3.46 24.94 21.86
CA ASP A 52 -3.82 26.37 21.93
C ASP A 52 -3.60 26.96 23.33
N ARG A 53 -3.32 26.11 24.32
CA ARG A 53 -3.09 26.47 25.72
C ARG A 53 -1.76 25.91 26.23
N PRO A 54 -1.11 26.58 27.20
CA PRO A 54 0.10 26.04 27.81
C PRO A 54 -0.14 24.64 28.40
N TYR A 55 0.69 23.68 28.02
CA TYR A 55 0.47 22.27 28.32
C TYR A 55 1.75 21.60 28.81
N THR A 56 1.61 20.77 29.84
CA THR A 56 2.65 19.86 30.34
C THR A 56 2.16 18.43 30.23
N ARG A 57 3.05 17.51 29.86
CA ARG A 57 2.70 16.08 29.86
C ARG A 57 2.42 15.58 31.29
N PRO A 58 1.59 14.54 31.46
CA PRO A 58 1.36 13.92 32.77
C PRO A 58 2.66 13.46 33.43
N ALA A 59 2.75 13.60 34.76
CA ALA A 59 3.95 13.25 35.54
C ALA A 59 4.39 11.79 35.38
N CYS A 60 3.44 10.87 35.18
CA CYS A 60 3.70 9.44 34.99
C CYS A 60 3.82 9.04 33.51
N SER A 61 4.20 9.97 32.62
CA SER A 61 4.31 9.71 31.18
C SER A 61 5.64 10.21 30.61
N VAL A 62 6.33 9.34 29.88
CA VAL A 62 7.49 9.75 29.06
C VAL A 62 7.03 10.14 27.67
N ARG A 63 6.22 9.32 27.00
CA ARG A 63 5.76 9.60 25.64
C ARG A 63 4.62 10.62 25.67
N THR A 64 4.41 11.33 24.56
CA THR A 64 3.24 12.18 24.38
C THR A 64 1.96 11.34 24.57
N PRO A 65 0.94 11.86 25.27
CA PRO A 65 -0.32 11.14 25.42
C PRO A 65 -0.97 10.86 24.07
N THR A 66 -1.70 9.74 24.00
CA THR A 66 -2.30 9.24 22.76
C THR A 66 -3.17 10.27 22.05
N TRP A 67 -3.97 11.04 22.79
CA TRP A 67 -4.83 12.09 22.22
C TRP A 67 -4.02 13.21 21.56
N LEU A 68 -2.89 13.59 22.16
CA LEU A 68 -2.04 14.67 21.65
C LEU A 68 -1.21 14.18 20.46
N THR A 69 -0.69 12.96 20.52
CA THR A 69 -0.01 12.35 19.37
C THR A 69 -0.97 12.19 18.20
N ARG A 70 -2.21 11.73 18.45
CA ARG A 70 -3.24 11.61 17.42
C ARG A 70 -3.60 12.97 16.81
N LYS A 71 -3.77 14.01 17.64
CA LYS A 71 -4.05 15.37 17.17
C LYS A 71 -2.91 15.89 16.28
N ARG A 72 -1.66 15.73 16.71
CA ARG A 72 -0.49 16.16 15.92
C ARG A 72 -0.35 15.38 14.62
N PHE A 73 -0.54 14.07 14.65
CA PHE A 73 -0.54 13.25 13.45
C PHE A 73 -1.61 13.68 12.44
N ALA A 74 -2.80 14.07 12.91
CA ALA A 74 -3.87 14.55 12.04
C ALA A 74 -3.64 15.98 11.49
N LEU A 75 -2.83 16.79 12.20
CA LEU A 75 -2.46 18.15 11.77
C LEU A 75 -1.20 18.16 10.89
N GLU A 76 -0.46 17.06 10.85
CA GLU A 76 0.72 16.93 10.01
C GLU A 76 0.30 17.05 8.54
N PRO A 77 0.84 18.03 7.79
CA PRO A 77 0.51 18.17 6.38
C PRO A 77 0.99 16.94 5.62
N SER A 78 0.23 16.53 4.59
CA SER A 78 0.68 15.46 3.71
C SER A 78 1.98 15.88 3.04
N HIS A 79 2.94 14.95 2.97
CA HIS A 79 4.18 15.18 2.23
C HIS A 79 3.97 15.26 0.72
N LEU A 80 2.89 14.65 0.24
CA LEU A 80 2.48 14.66 -1.16
C LEU A 80 1.36 15.69 -1.35
N VAL A 81 1.56 16.60 -2.30
CA VAL A 81 0.50 17.45 -2.87
C VAL A 81 0.07 16.75 -4.15
N ALA A 82 -1.10 16.13 -4.14
CA ALA A 82 -1.54 15.29 -5.25
C ALA A 82 -1.94 16.12 -6.47
N GLU A 83 -1.33 15.81 -7.61
CA GLU A 83 -1.63 16.38 -8.92
C GLU A 83 -2.40 15.37 -9.80
N THR A 84 -1.99 14.09 -9.78
CA THR A 84 -2.61 13.03 -10.57
C THR A 84 -3.69 12.27 -9.79
N PRO A 85 -4.66 11.62 -10.46
CA PRO A 85 -5.65 10.76 -9.78
C PRO A 85 -5.01 9.64 -8.96
N VAL A 86 -3.89 9.08 -9.43
CA VAL A 86 -3.12 8.06 -8.71
C VAL A 86 -2.54 8.61 -7.42
N GLU A 87 -1.98 9.82 -7.44
CA GLU A 87 -1.46 10.47 -6.23
C GLU A 87 -2.56 10.75 -5.20
N VAL A 88 -3.77 11.10 -5.65
CA VAL A 88 -4.94 11.26 -4.77
C VAL A 88 -5.27 9.92 -4.10
N LEU A 89 -5.43 8.84 -4.86
CA LEU A 89 -5.71 7.52 -4.31
C LEU A 89 -4.60 7.03 -3.38
N PHE A 90 -3.34 7.28 -3.73
CA PHE A 90 -2.20 6.91 -2.91
C PHE A 90 -2.18 7.68 -1.58
N ALA A 91 -2.49 8.98 -1.59
CA ALA A 91 -2.61 9.78 -0.37
C ALA A 91 -3.79 9.31 0.50
N GLU A 92 -4.93 8.97 -0.11
CA GLU A 92 -6.09 8.41 0.59
C GLU A 92 -5.79 7.05 1.20
N PHE A 93 -5.08 6.18 0.46
CA PHE A 93 -4.59 4.90 0.94
C PHE A 93 -3.73 5.08 2.20
N HIS A 94 -2.77 6.01 2.16
CA HIS A 94 -1.94 6.33 3.33
C HIS A 94 -2.76 6.86 4.50
N LYS A 95 -3.71 7.76 4.27
CA LYS A 95 -4.57 8.31 5.31
C LYS A 95 -5.45 7.23 5.97
N LYS A 96 -5.96 6.29 5.17
CA LYS A 96 -6.84 5.20 5.62
C LYS A 96 -6.08 4.13 6.41
N TYR A 97 -4.92 3.69 5.90
CA TYR A 97 -4.22 2.51 6.43
C TYR A 97 -3.00 2.84 7.29
N TYR A 98 -2.34 3.98 7.09
CA TYR A 98 -1.21 4.43 7.92
C TYR A 98 -1.61 5.50 8.93
N GLY A 99 -2.91 5.67 9.18
CA GLY A 99 -3.42 6.55 10.22
C GLY A 99 -2.85 6.22 11.62
N TYR A 100 -2.88 7.20 12.53
CA TYR A 100 -2.38 6.98 13.90
C TYR A 100 -3.08 5.78 14.57
N ARG A 101 -2.32 4.69 14.75
CA ARG A 101 -2.80 3.42 15.31
C ARG A 101 -4.03 2.87 14.57
N SER A 102 -4.07 3.01 13.25
CA SER A 102 -5.03 2.33 12.40
C SER A 102 -4.99 0.81 12.64
N THR A 103 -6.16 0.18 12.63
CA THR A 103 -6.32 -1.28 12.70
C THR A 103 -6.87 -1.86 11.40
N LEU A 104 -7.25 -1.01 10.46
CA LEU A 104 -7.77 -1.40 9.15
C LEU A 104 -6.65 -2.04 8.33
N ARG A 105 -6.95 -3.16 7.70
CA ARG A 105 -6.07 -3.79 6.72
C ARG A 105 -6.51 -3.38 5.31
N PRO A 106 -5.57 -3.12 4.40
CA PRO A 106 -5.91 -2.78 3.04
C PRO A 106 -6.51 -3.95 2.26
N VAL A 107 -7.22 -3.58 1.20
CA VAL A 107 -7.86 -4.50 0.26
C VAL A 107 -7.11 -4.41 -1.07
N ILE A 108 -7.03 -5.53 -1.79
CA ILE A 108 -6.30 -5.62 -3.06
C ILE A 108 -6.96 -4.75 -4.14
N GLU A 109 -8.28 -4.60 -4.09
CA GLU A 109 -9.05 -3.71 -4.97
C GLU A 109 -8.52 -2.26 -4.96
N ASP A 110 -8.03 -1.76 -3.81
CA ASP A 110 -7.43 -0.43 -3.74
C ASP A 110 -6.15 -0.32 -4.62
N LEU A 111 -5.37 -1.41 -4.72
CA LEU A 111 -4.23 -1.49 -5.63
C LEU A 111 -4.68 -1.60 -7.09
N HIS A 112 -5.71 -2.39 -7.40
CA HIS A 112 -6.24 -2.51 -8.76
C HIS A 112 -6.73 -1.15 -9.27
N ASN A 113 -7.49 -0.41 -8.44
CA ASN A 113 -7.92 0.95 -8.76
C ASN A 113 -6.74 1.90 -9.04
N ILE A 114 -5.66 1.79 -8.27
CA ILE A 114 -4.44 2.58 -8.50
C ILE A 114 -3.78 2.19 -9.82
N LEU A 115 -3.66 0.89 -10.12
CA LEU A 115 -3.03 0.39 -11.35
C LEU A 115 -3.81 0.78 -12.60
N ASP A 116 -5.13 0.80 -12.54
CA ASP A 116 -5.98 1.16 -13.67
C ASP A 116 -5.80 2.62 -14.10
N LEU A 117 -5.56 3.52 -13.14
CA LEU A 117 -5.38 4.96 -13.34
C LEU A 117 -3.95 5.37 -13.69
N VAL A 118 -3.02 4.42 -13.86
CA VAL A 118 -1.63 4.73 -14.21
C VAL A 118 -1.55 5.31 -15.62
N GLU A 119 -1.05 6.54 -15.71
CA GLU A 119 -0.79 7.24 -16.97
C GLU A 119 0.70 7.59 -17.13
N THR A 120 1.36 8.01 -16.06
CA THR A 120 2.77 8.47 -16.11
C THR A 120 3.75 7.46 -15.48
N PRO A 121 5.06 7.54 -15.83
CA PRO A 121 6.13 6.78 -15.15
C PRO A 121 6.22 7.00 -13.65
N LEU A 122 5.83 8.19 -13.19
CA LEU A 122 5.81 8.50 -11.78
C LEU A 122 4.66 7.79 -11.07
N ASP A 123 3.47 7.75 -11.68
CA ASP A 123 2.31 7.01 -11.17
C ASP A 123 2.63 5.54 -10.98
N MET A 124 3.36 4.94 -11.92
CA MET A 124 3.81 3.54 -11.79
C MET A 124 4.70 3.32 -10.56
N SER A 125 5.50 4.31 -10.17
CA SER A 125 6.33 4.23 -8.97
C SER A 125 5.48 4.24 -7.69
N TYR A 126 4.42 5.04 -7.64
CA TYR A 126 3.45 5.01 -6.54
C TYR A 126 2.68 3.69 -6.49
N ALA A 127 2.30 3.14 -7.64
CA ALA A 127 1.66 1.83 -7.72
C ALA A 127 2.58 0.71 -7.21
N CYS A 128 3.85 0.69 -7.63
CA CYS A 128 4.84 -0.29 -7.15
C CYS A 128 5.11 -0.17 -5.64
N ARG A 129 5.12 1.06 -5.13
CA ARG A 129 5.24 1.30 -3.69
C ARG A 129 4.02 0.76 -2.92
N THR A 130 2.81 0.96 -3.46
CA THR A 130 1.58 0.40 -2.88
C THR A 130 1.62 -1.12 -2.87
N LEU A 131 2.06 -1.75 -3.96
CA LEU A 131 2.27 -3.20 -4.03
C LEU A 131 3.25 -3.69 -2.94
N SER A 132 4.38 -3.00 -2.78
CA SER A 132 5.36 -3.31 -1.72
C SER A 132 4.75 -3.19 -0.33
N HIS A 133 3.95 -2.15 -0.07
CA HIS A 133 3.25 -1.98 1.20
C HIS A 133 2.27 -3.15 1.46
N LEU A 134 1.47 -3.54 0.46
CA LEU A 134 0.54 -4.67 0.59
C LEU A 134 1.25 -5.99 0.89
N HIS A 135 2.32 -6.29 0.15
CA HIS A 135 3.06 -7.55 0.31
C HIS A 135 3.91 -7.56 1.59
N ASN A 136 4.74 -6.54 1.81
CA ASN A 136 5.76 -6.55 2.87
C ASN A 136 5.21 -6.10 4.24
N ASP A 137 4.41 -5.03 4.27
CA ASP A 137 3.93 -4.46 5.54
C ASP A 137 2.66 -5.17 6.02
N PHE A 138 1.74 -5.47 5.10
CA PHE A 138 0.42 -6.03 5.43
C PHE A 138 0.29 -7.54 5.19
N LEU A 139 1.27 -8.17 4.51
CA LEU A 139 1.30 -9.60 4.19
C LEU A 139 0.00 -10.07 3.55
N ILE A 140 -0.50 -9.30 2.58
CA ILE A 140 -1.72 -9.62 1.84
C ILE A 140 -1.37 -10.53 0.66
N PRO A 141 -2.02 -11.70 0.51
CA PRO A 141 -1.84 -12.54 -0.67
C PRO A 141 -2.41 -11.83 -1.90
N MET A 142 -1.72 -11.87 -3.04
CA MET A 142 -2.20 -11.24 -4.27
C MET A 142 -3.20 -12.13 -4.99
N ASP A 143 -4.23 -11.50 -5.56
CA ASP A 143 -5.22 -12.17 -6.41
C ASP A 143 -4.60 -12.57 -7.75
N ALA A 144 -5.16 -13.61 -8.38
CA ALA A 144 -4.69 -14.15 -9.65
C ALA A 144 -4.60 -13.09 -10.76
N GLU A 145 -5.58 -12.18 -10.82
CA GLU A 145 -5.66 -11.15 -11.84
C GLU A 145 -4.68 -9.99 -11.64
N THR A 146 -4.08 -9.87 -10.45
CA THR A 146 -3.23 -8.73 -10.09
C THR A 146 -2.04 -8.59 -11.01
N PHE A 147 -1.43 -9.71 -11.43
CA PHE A 147 -0.28 -9.69 -12.34
C PHE A 147 -0.68 -9.18 -13.74
N ARG A 148 -1.87 -9.55 -14.22
CA ARG A 148 -2.41 -9.10 -15.51
C ARG A 148 -2.66 -7.60 -15.51
N ILE A 149 -3.32 -7.08 -14.48
CA ILE A 149 -3.59 -5.63 -14.31
C ILE A 149 -2.28 -4.85 -14.19
N PHE A 150 -1.33 -5.37 -13.40
CA PHE A 150 0.01 -4.80 -13.28
C PHE A 150 0.75 -4.76 -14.63
N ALA A 151 0.65 -5.84 -15.40
CA ALA A 151 1.30 -5.92 -16.70
C ALA A 151 0.72 -4.89 -17.69
N HIS A 152 -0.61 -4.73 -17.69
CA HIS A 152 -1.29 -3.71 -18.46
C HIS A 152 -0.83 -2.30 -18.08
N ALA A 153 -0.80 -1.98 -16.78
CA ALA A 153 -0.33 -0.69 -16.27
C ALA A 153 1.13 -0.39 -16.68
N ALA A 154 2.03 -1.37 -16.59
CA ALA A 154 3.42 -1.19 -17.02
C ALA A 154 3.55 -0.95 -18.53
N MET A 155 2.70 -1.59 -19.34
CA MET A 155 2.66 -1.40 -20.79
C MET A 155 2.09 -0.04 -21.21
N LYS A 156 1.11 0.51 -20.48
CA LYS A 156 0.61 1.90 -20.71
C LYS A 156 1.74 2.92 -20.66
N VAL A 157 2.72 2.68 -19.78
CA VAL A 157 3.85 3.57 -19.53
C VAL A 157 5.12 3.18 -20.31
N ASP A 158 5.02 2.16 -21.18
CA ASP A 158 6.11 1.59 -21.98
C ASP A 158 7.33 1.14 -21.14
N ARG A 159 7.09 0.61 -19.94
CA ARG A 159 8.13 0.10 -19.01
C ARG A 159 8.24 -1.42 -19.04
N LYS A 160 8.79 -1.95 -20.14
CA LYS A 160 9.01 -3.40 -20.33
C LYS A 160 10.07 -3.99 -19.40
N ASP A 161 11.06 -3.18 -19.02
CA ASP A 161 12.10 -3.55 -18.04
C ASP A 161 11.49 -4.04 -16.72
N LEU A 162 10.43 -3.37 -16.29
CA LEU A 162 9.73 -3.67 -15.05
C LEU A 162 8.94 -4.98 -15.13
N LEU A 163 8.40 -5.33 -16.31
CA LEU A 163 7.74 -6.62 -16.55
C LEU A 163 8.71 -7.79 -16.46
N HIS A 164 9.87 -7.68 -17.12
CA HIS A 164 10.91 -8.72 -17.04
C HIS A 164 11.36 -8.92 -15.60
N TYR A 165 11.60 -7.82 -14.87
CA TYR A 165 11.98 -7.87 -13.47
C TYR A 165 10.90 -8.55 -12.60
N ALA A 166 9.63 -8.24 -12.85
CA ALA A 166 8.50 -8.81 -12.11
C ALA A 166 8.33 -10.32 -12.38
N LEU A 167 8.61 -10.77 -13.60
CA LEU A 167 8.57 -12.19 -13.97
C LEU A 167 9.70 -12.96 -13.27
N GLU A 168 10.91 -12.43 -13.25
CA GLU A 168 12.06 -13.05 -12.58
C GLU A 168 11.91 -13.12 -11.06
N ASN A 169 11.24 -12.12 -10.46
CA ASN A 169 11.11 -11.98 -9.01
C ASN A 169 9.66 -12.14 -8.51
N ALA A 170 8.84 -12.89 -9.24
CA ALA A 170 7.41 -13.03 -8.97
C ALA A 170 7.10 -13.43 -7.51
N GLU A 171 7.80 -14.43 -6.99
CA GLU A 171 7.62 -14.92 -5.61
C GLU A 171 7.95 -13.84 -4.58
N LYS A 172 8.99 -13.02 -4.81
CA LYS A 172 9.40 -11.94 -3.89
C LYS A 172 8.45 -10.75 -3.91
N LEU A 173 7.76 -10.54 -5.02
CA LEU A 173 6.74 -9.49 -5.16
C LEU A 173 5.37 -9.95 -4.67
N GLY A 174 5.21 -11.25 -4.38
CA GLY A 174 3.96 -11.84 -3.90
C GLY A 174 2.98 -12.26 -4.99
N PHE A 175 3.42 -12.29 -6.26
CA PHE A 175 2.58 -12.79 -7.36
C PHE A 175 2.50 -14.32 -7.30
N SER A 176 1.33 -14.83 -6.91
CA SER A 176 1.06 -16.26 -6.74
C SER A 176 0.77 -16.96 -8.06
N GLN A 177 0.05 -16.30 -8.97
CA GLN A 177 -0.34 -16.80 -10.26
C GLN A 177 0.08 -15.81 -11.35
N ILE A 178 0.60 -16.35 -12.45
CA ILE A 178 0.98 -15.61 -13.63
C ILE A 178 0.33 -16.31 -14.82
N ASP A 179 -0.46 -15.57 -15.58
CA ASP A 179 -1.08 -16.06 -16.80
C ASP A 179 0.00 -16.48 -17.82
N SER A 180 -0.16 -17.67 -18.40
CA SER A 180 0.77 -18.21 -19.39
C SER A 180 0.94 -17.28 -20.58
N GLN A 181 -0.15 -16.64 -21.02
CA GLN A 181 -0.14 -15.71 -22.14
C GLN A 181 0.72 -14.47 -21.87
N VAL A 182 0.60 -13.88 -20.67
CA VAL A 182 1.39 -12.72 -20.29
C VAL A 182 2.88 -13.10 -20.18
N ARG A 183 3.17 -14.30 -19.66
CA ARG A 183 4.54 -14.85 -19.62
C ARG A 183 5.13 -15.01 -21.02
N GLU A 184 4.39 -15.60 -21.96
CA GLU A 184 4.84 -15.78 -23.34
C GLU A 184 5.07 -14.46 -24.06
N PHE A 185 4.23 -13.45 -23.80
CA PHE A 185 4.43 -12.11 -24.33
C PHE A 185 5.72 -11.47 -23.82
N ILE A 186 5.98 -11.54 -22.50
CA ILE A 186 7.18 -10.98 -21.90
C ILE A 186 8.43 -11.70 -22.42
N GLU A 187 8.38 -13.01 -22.60
CA GLU A 187 9.48 -13.80 -23.19
C GLU A 187 9.67 -13.58 -24.70
N GLY A 188 8.74 -12.87 -25.37
CA GLY A 188 8.79 -12.60 -26.81
C GLY A 188 8.33 -13.77 -27.69
N LYS A 189 7.68 -14.78 -27.11
CA LYS A 189 7.07 -15.90 -27.85
C LYS A 189 5.73 -15.53 -28.48
N SER A 190 4.97 -14.67 -27.80
CA SER A 190 3.68 -14.15 -28.26
C SER A 190 3.77 -12.66 -28.57
N THR A 191 2.96 -12.18 -29.51
CA THR A 191 2.84 -10.75 -29.84
C THR A 191 1.78 -10.02 -29.01
N TRP A 192 0.98 -10.73 -28.21
CA TRP A 192 -0.12 -10.15 -27.43
C TRP A 192 -0.21 -10.72 -26.02
N TYR A 193 -0.64 -9.89 -25.06
CA TYR A 193 -0.76 -10.27 -23.65
C TYR A 193 -2.19 -10.23 -23.11
N MET A 194 -3.08 -9.44 -23.72
CA MET A 194 -4.45 -9.26 -23.27
C MET A 194 -5.37 -8.99 -24.45
N VAL A 195 -6.64 -9.39 -24.31
CA VAL A 195 -7.71 -9.03 -25.23
C VAL A 195 -8.65 -8.06 -24.51
N GLU A 196 -8.85 -6.88 -25.07
CA GLU A 196 -9.81 -5.90 -24.55
C GLU A 196 -10.76 -5.47 -25.67
N ASN A 197 -12.07 -5.62 -25.45
CA ASN A 197 -13.10 -5.27 -26.42
C ASN A 197 -12.86 -5.90 -27.81
N GLY A 198 -12.36 -7.13 -27.85
CA GLY A 198 -11.99 -7.86 -29.08
C GLY A 198 -10.67 -7.42 -29.74
N TYR A 199 -9.92 -6.45 -29.19
CA TYR A 199 -8.61 -6.05 -29.70
C TYR A 199 -7.47 -6.78 -28.98
N LEU A 200 -6.44 -7.22 -29.71
CA LEU A 200 -5.20 -7.73 -29.12
C LEU A 200 -4.31 -6.56 -28.68
N LEU A 201 -3.89 -6.57 -27.42
CA LEU A 201 -2.92 -5.63 -26.86
C LEU A 201 -1.52 -6.24 -26.80
N PRO A 202 -0.45 -5.48 -27.10
CA PRO A 202 -0.46 -4.06 -27.49
C PRO A 202 -0.97 -3.86 -28.92
N HIS A 203 -1.57 -2.70 -29.20
CA HIS A 203 -2.01 -2.34 -30.55
C HIS A 203 -0.84 -2.31 -31.54
N LYS A 204 0.27 -1.72 -31.10
CA LYS A 204 1.51 -1.63 -31.87
C LYS A 204 2.13 -3.02 -32.02
N GLY A 205 2.13 -3.54 -33.24
CA GLY A 205 2.63 -4.89 -33.59
C GLY A 205 1.53 -5.91 -33.91
N ASN A 206 0.27 -5.61 -33.59
CA ASN A 206 -0.88 -6.48 -33.89
C ASN A 206 -1.88 -5.84 -34.86
N GLU A 207 -1.48 -4.79 -35.59
CA GLU A 207 -2.36 -4.06 -36.53
C GLU A 207 -2.95 -4.97 -37.62
N ALA A 208 -2.18 -5.96 -38.10
CA ALA A 208 -2.64 -6.94 -39.08
C ALA A 208 -3.65 -7.96 -38.52
N GLU A 209 -3.59 -8.23 -37.21
CA GLU A 209 -4.54 -9.12 -36.51
C GLU A 209 -5.76 -8.36 -35.97
N ASN A 210 -5.63 -7.05 -35.76
CA ASN A 210 -6.67 -6.14 -35.27
C ASN A 210 -7.46 -5.46 -36.40
N THR A 211 -7.77 -6.18 -37.46
CA THR A 211 -8.71 -5.70 -38.49
C THR A 211 -10.16 -5.77 -37.99
N ASP A 212 -11.01 -4.86 -38.47
CA ASP A 212 -12.41 -4.75 -38.03
C ASP A 212 -13.21 -6.06 -38.17
N GLU A 213 -12.90 -6.87 -39.19
CA GLU A 213 -13.53 -8.17 -39.42
C GLU A 213 -13.18 -9.17 -38.30
N LYS A 214 -11.88 -9.32 -38.02
CA LYS A 214 -11.38 -10.23 -36.97
C LYS A 214 -11.80 -9.79 -35.57
N VAL A 215 -11.89 -8.48 -35.32
CA VAL A 215 -12.36 -7.93 -34.03
C VAL A 215 -13.85 -8.23 -33.84
N ARG A 216 -14.67 -8.10 -34.90
CA ARG A 216 -16.10 -8.45 -34.84
C ARG A 216 -16.33 -9.94 -34.61
N GLU A 217 -15.52 -10.80 -35.22
CA GLU A 217 -15.59 -12.24 -34.98
C GLU A 217 -15.27 -12.56 -33.52
N ARG A 218 -14.15 -12.03 -32.99
CA ARG A 218 -13.77 -12.24 -31.59
C ARG A 218 -14.77 -11.69 -30.58
N ARG A 219 -15.39 -10.53 -30.86
CA ARG A 219 -16.51 -10.02 -30.03
C ARG A 219 -17.71 -10.94 -30.04
N LYS A 220 -18.07 -11.52 -31.20
CA LYS A 220 -19.19 -12.48 -31.27
C LYS A 220 -18.88 -13.75 -30.50
N GLU A 221 -17.64 -14.22 -30.54
CA GLU A 221 -17.17 -15.37 -29.76
C GLU A 221 -17.22 -15.07 -28.26
N GLU A 222 -16.74 -13.89 -27.84
CA GLU A 222 -16.79 -13.41 -26.46
C GLU A 222 -18.24 -13.29 -25.95
N ASP A 223 -19.14 -12.66 -26.73
CA ASP A 223 -20.57 -12.57 -26.43
C ASP A 223 -21.24 -13.95 -26.35
N ALA A 224 -20.81 -14.91 -27.20
CA ALA A 224 -21.33 -16.27 -27.17
C ALA A 224 -20.87 -17.03 -25.93
N LEU A 225 -19.61 -16.84 -25.50
CA LEU A 225 -19.08 -17.42 -24.27
C LEU A 225 -19.76 -16.84 -23.03
N LEU A 226 -19.96 -15.52 -22.97
CA LEU A 226 -20.66 -14.86 -21.86
C LEU A 226 -22.10 -15.40 -21.73
N ARG A 227 -22.82 -15.56 -22.85
CA ARG A 227 -24.16 -16.18 -22.84
C ARG A 227 -24.16 -17.64 -22.36
N GLN A 228 -23.10 -18.40 -22.65
CA GLN A 228 -22.98 -19.78 -22.14
C GLN A 228 -22.74 -19.80 -20.62
N ILE A 229 -21.94 -18.87 -20.11
CA ILE A 229 -21.68 -18.74 -18.67
C ILE A 229 -22.96 -18.32 -17.93
N ASP A 230 -23.71 -17.35 -18.46
CA ASP A 230 -24.99 -16.92 -17.88
C ASP A 230 -26.04 -18.04 -17.88
N ALA A 231 -26.07 -18.85 -18.96
CA ALA A 231 -26.94 -20.02 -19.05
C ALA A 231 -26.55 -21.14 -18.06
N GLN A 232 -25.26 -21.29 -17.74
CA GLN A 232 -24.78 -22.23 -16.73
C GLN A 232 -25.02 -21.72 -15.30
N GLY A 233 -24.78 -20.44 -15.03
CA GLY A 233 -25.01 -19.83 -13.71
C GLY A 233 -26.49 -19.78 -13.28
N THR A 234 -27.41 -19.72 -14.25
CA THR A 234 -28.86 -19.84 -13.99
C THR A 234 -29.30 -21.28 -13.69
N SER A 235 -28.64 -22.29 -14.27
CA SER A 235 -28.94 -23.70 -13.98
C SER A 235 -28.45 -24.18 -12.59
N ASP A 236 -27.42 -23.54 -12.03
CA ASP A 236 -26.90 -23.83 -10.69
C ASP A 236 -27.69 -23.14 -9.57
N THR A 237 -28.47 -22.11 -9.90
CA THR A 237 -29.34 -21.40 -8.93
C THR A 237 -30.74 -22.01 -8.82
N GLU A 238 -31.22 -22.73 -9.84
CA GLU A 238 -32.50 -23.47 -9.78
C GLU A 238 -32.39 -24.84 -9.07
N ASN A 239 -31.17 -25.32 -8.79
CA ASN A 239 -30.91 -26.61 -8.12
C ASN A 239 -30.49 -26.49 -6.63
N LYS A 240 -30.72 -25.33 -6.00
CA LYS A 240 -30.57 -25.12 -4.54
C LYS A 240 -31.89 -24.66 -3.94
#